data_AF-A0A1G0LI26-F1
#
_entry.id   AF-A0A1G0LI26-F1
#
_cell.length_a   1.000
_cell.length_b   1.000
_cell.length_c   1.000
_cell.angle_alpha   90.00
_cell.angle_beta   90.00
_cell.angle_gamma   90.00
#
_symmetry.space_group_name_H-M   'P 1'
#
loop_
_entity.id
_entity.type
_entity.pdbx_description
1 polymer ?
#
loop_
_entity_poly.entity_id
_entity_poly.type
_entity_poly.pdbx_seq_one_letter_code
_entity_poly.pdbx_strand_id
1 'polypeptide(L)'
;MDELINRSSPELLKVAPKEKMEELFNAFSKKLGSLKEYKGSKGQSNTSVTTQNGKVITGVYVAEAIFEKAPATIQFRIIKHDNQWQILEFRVNSEALILQN
;
A
#
# COMPACT_ATOMS: atom_id res chain seq x y z
N MET A 1 9.21 -9.82 -0.49
CA MET A 1 8.93 -8.99 -1.68
C MET A 1 8.00 -9.72 -2.64
N ASP A 2 8.28 -10.99 -2.96
CA ASP A 2 7.52 -11.74 -3.97
C ASP A 2 6.02 -11.87 -3.65
N GLU A 3 5.66 -11.99 -2.37
CA GLU A 3 4.25 -12.05 -1.98
C GLU A 3 3.48 -10.74 -2.25
N LEU A 4 4.13 -9.59 -2.15
CA LEU A 4 3.52 -8.30 -2.49
C LEU A 4 3.24 -8.25 -4.00
N ILE A 5 4.21 -8.69 -4.81
CA ILE A 5 4.11 -8.70 -6.26
C ILE A 5 3.02 -9.68 -6.72
N ASN A 6 2.99 -10.90 -6.16
CA ASN A 6 1.98 -11.92 -6.49
C ASN A 6 0.55 -11.46 -6.17
N ARG A 7 0.39 -10.61 -5.15
CA ARG A 7 -0.91 -10.05 -4.77
C ARG A 7 -1.22 -8.73 -5.45
N SER A 8 -0.28 -8.14 -6.19
CA SER A 8 -0.47 -6.84 -6.84
C SER A 8 -1.38 -6.96 -8.06
N SER A 9 -2.20 -5.94 -8.27
CA SER A 9 -3.04 -5.86 -9.45
C SER A 9 -2.21 -5.49 -10.68
N PRO A 10 -2.68 -5.83 -11.90
CA PRO A 10 -2.02 -5.40 -13.12
C PRO A 10 -1.85 -3.88 -13.21
N GLU A 11 -2.80 -3.12 -12.66
CA GLU A 11 -2.75 -1.65 -12.60
C GLU A 11 -1.58 -1.16 -11.75
N LEU A 12 -1.36 -1.78 -10.57
CA LEU A 12 -0.23 -1.44 -9.72
C LEU A 12 1.10 -1.81 -10.39
N LEU A 13 1.20 -3.01 -10.97
CA LEU A 13 2.42 -3.48 -11.62
C LEU A 13 2.79 -2.66 -12.86
N LYS A 14 1.80 -2.09 -13.56
CA LYS A 14 2.03 -1.20 -14.70
C LYS A 14 2.73 0.11 -14.31
N VAL A 15 2.44 0.65 -13.12
CA VAL A 15 3.00 1.92 -12.65
C VAL A 15 4.19 1.74 -11.70
N ALA A 16 4.25 0.60 -11.01
CA ALA A 16 5.31 0.23 -10.09
C ALA A 16 5.72 -1.22 -10.34
N PRO A 17 6.60 -1.49 -11.32
CA PRO A 17 7.21 -2.80 -11.49
C PRO A 17 7.98 -3.25 -10.25
N LYS A 18 8.35 -4.54 -10.21
CA LYS A 18 9.03 -5.16 -9.05
C LYS A 18 10.24 -4.34 -8.59
N GLU A 19 11.09 -3.94 -9.52
CA GLU A 19 12.31 -3.18 -9.27
C GLU A 19 11.99 -1.83 -8.61
N LYS A 20 10.95 -1.15 -9.09
CA LYS A 20 10.52 0.14 -8.54
C LYS A 20 9.96 -0.01 -7.14
N MET A 21 9.18 -1.05 -6.87
CA MET A 21 8.71 -1.34 -5.53
C MET A 21 9.88 -1.72 -4.59
N GLU A 22 10.87 -2.47 -5.05
CA GLU A 22 12.05 -2.82 -4.26
C GLU A 22 12.83 -1.57 -3.85
N GLU A 23 13.06 -0.65 -4.79
CA GLU A 23 13.65 0.67 -4.50
C GLU A 23 12.85 1.43 -3.43
N LEU A 24 11.52 1.46 -3.56
CA LEU A 24 10.64 2.18 -2.65
C LEU A 24 10.72 1.60 -1.23
N PHE A 25 10.65 0.27 -1.09
CA PHE A 25 10.75 -0.42 0.20
C PHE A 25 12.14 -0.28 0.82
N ASN A 26 13.21 -0.30 0.00
CA ASN A 26 14.56 -0.01 0.47
C ASN A 26 14.68 1.43 1.00
N ALA A 27 14.06 2.40 0.33
CA ALA A 27 14.02 3.79 0.82
C ALA A 27 13.26 3.89 2.15
N PHE A 28 12.12 3.20 2.28
CA PHE A 28 11.38 3.13 3.55
C PHE A 28 12.22 2.51 4.66
N SER A 29 12.89 1.38 4.40
CA SER A 29 13.76 0.73 5.38
C SER A 29 14.89 1.66 5.85
N LYS A 30 15.55 2.37 4.93
CA LYS A 30 16.62 3.32 5.27
C LYS A 30 16.13 4.50 6.10
N LYS A 31 14.97 5.07 5.76
CA LYS A 31 14.44 6.28 6.39
C LYS A 31 13.65 6.03 7.68
N LEU A 32 12.92 4.92 7.78
CA LEU A 32 12.08 4.58 8.93
C LEU A 32 12.77 3.63 9.91
N GLY A 33 13.69 2.79 9.45
CA GLY A 33 14.27 1.71 10.25
C GLY A 33 13.30 0.54 10.43
N SER A 34 13.56 -0.30 11.44
CA SER A 34 12.73 -1.48 11.69
C SER A 34 11.36 -1.10 12.27
N LEU A 35 10.32 -1.87 11.91
CA LEU A 35 9.00 -1.78 12.54
C LEU A 35 9.13 -2.19 14.03
N LYS A 36 8.65 -1.34 14.93
CA LYS A 36 8.64 -1.60 16.38
C LYS A 36 7.26 -2.01 16.88
N GLU A 37 6.21 -1.37 16.36
CA GLU A 37 4.84 -1.65 16.77
C GLU A 37 3.86 -1.50 15.60
N TYR A 38 2.93 -2.42 15.49
CA TYR A 38 1.78 -2.33 14.60
C TYR A 38 0.52 -2.07 15.44
N LYS A 39 -0.10 -0.90 15.25
CA LYS A 39 -1.25 -0.44 16.05
C LYS A 39 -2.61 -0.90 15.49
N GLY A 40 -2.58 -1.83 14.53
CA GLY A 40 -3.77 -2.30 13.85
C GLY A 40 -4.13 -1.46 12.63
N SER A 41 -5.22 -1.87 11.98
CA SER A 41 -5.75 -1.23 10.78
C SER A 41 -7.24 -0.96 10.91
N LYS A 42 -7.68 0.18 10.39
CA LYS A 42 -9.10 0.47 10.15
C LYS A 42 -9.36 0.33 8.67
N GLY A 43 -10.45 -0.34 8.31
CA GLY A 43 -10.80 -0.62 6.92
C GLY A 43 -12.23 -0.23 6.61
N GLN A 44 -12.46 0.21 5.38
CA GLN A 44 -13.79 0.39 4.81
C GLN A 44 -13.82 -0.21 3.40
N SER A 45 -14.90 -0.92 3.08
CA SER A 45 -15.16 -1.39 1.71
C SER A 45 -16.03 -0.38 0.98
N ASN A 46 -15.62 -0.02 -0.24
CA ASN A 46 -16.33 0.89 -1.12
C ASN A 46 -16.67 0.16 -2.43
N THR A 47 -17.96 0.01 -2.70
CA THR A 47 -18.44 -0.46 -4.00
C THR A 47 -18.78 0.74 -4.87
N SER A 48 -18.15 0.85 -6.05
CA SER A 48 -18.47 1.87 -7.05
C SER A 48 -18.99 1.20 -8.31
N VAL A 49 -20.14 1.64 -8.80
CA VAL A 49 -20.67 1.20 -10.10
C VAL A 49 -20.51 2.38 -11.04
N THR A 50 -19.70 2.21 -12.08
CA THR A 50 -19.48 3.24 -13.08
C THR A 50 -19.99 2.75 -14.43
N THR A 51 -20.53 3.65 -15.24
CA THR A 51 -21.00 3.34 -16.60
C THR A 51 -19.87 2.90 -17.53
N GLN A 52 -18.63 3.29 -17.24
CA GLN A 52 -17.45 3.01 -18.07
C GLN A 52 -16.74 1.68 -17.71
N ASN A 53 -16.64 1.35 -16.41
CA ASN A 53 -15.88 0.18 -15.94
C ASN A 53 -16.75 -0.90 -15.29
N GLY A 54 -18.08 -0.75 -15.35
CA GLY A 54 -19.01 -1.64 -14.68
C GLY A 54 -18.94 -1.53 -13.15
N LYS A 55 -19.22 -2.64 -12.47
CA LYS A 55 -19.15 -2.75 -11.00
C LYS A 55 -17.70 -2.97 -10.57
N VAL A 56 -17.12 -1.97 -9.92
CA VAL A 56 -15.79 -2.05 -9.30
C VAL A 56 -15.95 -2.11 -7.78
N ILE A 57 -15.40 -3.15 -7.16
CA ILE A 57 -15.39 -3.26 -5.70
C ILE A 57 -13.97 -2.98 -5.22
N THR A 58 -13.83 -2.00 -4.33
CA THR A 58 -12.56 -1.65 -3.70
C THR A 58 -12.65 -1.71 -2.19
N GLY A 59 -11.52 -1.97 -1.53
CA GLY A 59 -11.37 -1.79 -0.09
C GLY A 59 -10.26 -0.80 0.18
N VAL A 60 -10.42 0.03 1.20
CA VAL A 60 -9.37 0.94 1.68
C VAL A 60 -9.08 0.59 3.12
N TYR A 61 -7.80 0.39 3.41
CA TYR A 61 -7.29 0.12 4.75
C TYR A 61 -6.24 1.16 5.10
N VAL A 62 -6.30 1.64 6.34
CA VAL A 62 -5.33 2.55 6.92
C VAL A 62 -4.81 1.91 8.19
N ALA A 63 -3.50 1.67 8.22
CA ALA A 63 -2.78 1.11 9.34
C ALA A 63 -1.89 2.16 9.98
N GLU A 64 -1.78 2.12 11.30
CA GLU A 64 -0.85 2.93 12.06
C GLU A 64 0.32 2.05 12.53
N ALA A 65 1.54 2.53 12.35
CA ALA A 65 2.75 1.78 12.68
C ALA A 65 3.79 2.70 13.31
N ILE A 66 4.53 2.19 14.29
CA ILE A 66 5.69 2.85 14.88
C ILE A 66 6.93 2.17 14.33
N PHE A 67 7.77 2.91 13.61
CA PHE A 67 9.09 2.48 13.22
C PHE A 67 10.14 3.09 14.14
N GLU A 68 11.36 2.55 14.05
CA GLU A 68 12.51 2.98 14.85
C GLU A 68 12.77 4.49 14.79
N LYS A 69 12.64 5.09 13.60
CA LYS A 69 12.99 6.51 13.37
C LYS A 69 11.78 7.43 13.40
N ALA A 70 10.58 6.93 13.09
CA ALA A 70 9.36 7.74 13.10
C ALA A 70 8.09 6.87 13.07
N PRO A 71 6.94 7.39 13.55
CA PRO A 71 5.65 6.81 13.24
C PRO A 71 5.32 6.96 11.75
N ALA A 72 4.48 6.07 11.23
CA ALA A 72 3.98 6.13 9.87
C ALA A 72 2.53 5.65 9.78
N THR A 73 1.81 6.21 8.82
CA THR A 73 0.49 5.74 8.39
C THR A 73 0.63 5.01 7.07
N ILE A 74 0.22 3.75 7.03
CA ILE A 74 0.26 2.90 5.85
C ILE A 74 -1.15 2.84 5.26
N GLN A 75 -1.33 3.37 4.05
CA GLN A 75 -2.57 3.27 3.31
C GLN A 75 -2.45 2.17 2.26
N PHE A 76 -3.48 1.33 2.19
CA PHE A 76 -3.56 0.19 1.31
C PHE A 76 -4.92 0.14 0.64
N ARG A 77 -4.95 0.06 -0.69
CA ARG A 77 -6.18 -0.11 -1.46
C ARG A 77 -6.16 -1.45 -2.14
N ILE A 78 -7.28 -2.17 -2.06
CA ILE A 78 -7.50 -3.39 -2.81
C ILE A 78 -8.61 -3.19 -3.84
N ILE A 79 -8.52 -3.94 -4.92
CA ILE A 79 -9.52 -4.02 -5.97
C ILE A 79 -9.91 -5.48 -6.18
N LYS A 80 -11.19 -5.73 -6.42
CA LYS A 80 -11.69 -7.06 -6.76
C LYS A 80 -11.79 -7.21 -8.28
N HIS A 81 -10.94 -8.06 -8.84
CA HIS A 81 -11.04 -8.51 -10.22
C HIS A 81 -11.65 -9.91 -10.18
N ASP A 82 -12.76 -10.10 -10.90
CA ASP A 82 -13.56 -11.32 -10.88
C ASP A 82 -13.90 -11.76 -9.43
N ASN A 83 -13.17 -12.75 -8.90
CA ASN A 83 -13.33 -13.25 -7.54
C ASN A 83 -12.06 -13.17 -6.68
N GLN A 84 -11.06 -12.40 -7.10
CA GLN A 84 -9.79 -12.25 -6.40
C GLN A 84 -9.55 -10.81 -5.96
N TRP A 85 -9.08 -10.64 -4.73
CA TRP A 85 -8.65 -9.36 -4.20
C TRP A 85 -7.18 -9.14 -4.48
N GLN A 86 -6.86 -8.00 -5.08
CA GLN A 86 -5.51 -7.63 -5.46
C GLN A 86 -5.17 -6.24 -4.93
N ILE A 87 -3.88 -5.98 -4.73
CA ILE A 87 -3.36 -4.70 -4.25
C ILE A 87 -3.38 -3.71 -5.40
N LEU A 88 -4.19 -2.68 -5.25
CA LEU A 88 -4.28 -1.58 -6.20
C LEU A 88 -3.31 -0.44 -5.82
N GLU A 89 -3.09 -0.22 -4.52
CA GLU A 89 -2.31 0.91 -4.02
C GLU A 89 -1.63 0.54 -2.70
N PHE A 90 -0.36 0.93 -2.55
CA PHE A 90 0.37 0.85 -1.29
C PHE A 90 1.15 2.15 -1.08
N ARG A 91 0.87 2.86 0.02
CA ARG A 91 1.47 4.15 0.34
C ARG A 91 1.86 4.19 1.81
N VAL A 92 3.06 4.70 2.08
CA VAL A 92 3.55 4.96 3.44
C VAL A 92 3.72 6.46 3.60
N ASN A 93 3.05 7.05 4.59
CA ASN A 93 3.16 8.46 4.93
C ASN A 93 3.86 8.58 6.29
N SER A 94 4.97 9.32 6.33
CA SER A 94 5.72 9.61 7.56
C SER A 94 6.57 10.85 7.34
N GLU A 95 6.77 11.64 8.40
CA GLU A 95 7.64 12.83 8.37
C GLU A 95 9.08 12.47 8.01
N ALA A 96 9.57 11.30 8.46
CA ALA A 96 10.90 10.81 8.12
C ALA A 96 11.09 10.57 6.60
N LEU A 97 10.01 10.41 5.84
CA LEU A 97 10.08 10.27 4.38
C LEU A 97 10.17 11.63 3.67
N ILE A 98 9.64 12.69 4.28
CA ILE A 98 9.57 14.04 3.73
C ILE A 98 10.87 14.82 4.01
N LEU A 99 11.49 14.61 5.18
CA LEU A 99 12.70 15.31 5.56
C LEU A 99 13.89 14.92 4.66
N GLN A 100 14.41 15.90 3.93
CA GLN A 100 15.73 15.90 3.32
C GLN A 100 16.66 16.65 4.29
N ASN A 101 17.60 15.93 4.91
CA ASN A 101 18.77 16.54 5.53
C ASN A 101 19.97 16.27 4.62
#